data_AF-A0A1J3DQU2-F1
#
_entry.id   AF-A0A1J3DQU2-F1
#
_cell.length_a   1.000
_cell.length_b   1.000
_cell.length_c   1.000
_cell.angle_alpha   90.00
_cell.angle_beta   90.00
_cell.angle_gamma   90.00
#
_symmetry.space_group_name_H-M   'P 1'
#
loop_
_entity.id
_entity.type
_entity.pdbx_description
1 polymer ?
#
loop_
_entity_poly.entity_id
_entity_poly.type
_entity_poly.pdbx_seq_one_letter_code
_entity_poly.pdbx_strand_id
1 'polypeptide(L)'
;HTLRNLSRTIINLIAKIKIPFVSINQQMARTKQTARKSTGGKAPRKQLATKAARKSAPATGGVKKPHRFRPGTVALREIRKYQKSTELLIRKLPFQRLVRE
;
A
#
# COMPACT_ATOMS: atom_id res chain seq x y z
N HIS A 1 20.00 8.59 -40.46
CA HIS A 1 19.12 7.41 -40.62
C HIS A 1 19.45 6.24 -39.67
N THR A 2 20.36 6.42 -38.70
CA THR A 2 20.94 5.35 -37.88
C THR A 2 20.43 5.27 -36.44
N LEU A 3 19.96 6.39 -35.85
CA LEU A 3 19.47 6.40 -34.46
C LEU A 3 18.02 5.89 -34.28
N ARG A 4 17.19 5.98 -35.33
CA ARG A 4 15.81 5.45 -35.31
C ARG A 4 15.75 3.93 -35.38
N ASN A 5 16.76 3.30 -35.97
CA ASN A 5 16.84 1.84 -36.08
C ASN A 5 17.23 1.19 -34.77
N LEU A 6 18.08 1.85 -33.97
CA LEU A 6 18.48 1.39 -32.64
C LEU A 6 17.32 1.42 -31.62
N SER A 7 16.49 2.45 -31.67
CA SER A 7 15.30 2.55 -30.79
C SER A 7 14.24 1.48 -31.15
N ARG A 8 14.03 1.21 -32.44
CA ARG A 8 13.10 0.17 -32.90
C ARG A 8 13.57 -1.24 -32.54
N THR A 9 14.88 -1.51 -32.58
CA THR A 9 15.43 -2.81 -32.15
C THR A 9 15.27 -3.01 -30.65
N ILE A 10 15.48 -1.99 -29.83
CA ILE A 10 15.29 -2.09 -28.38
C ILE A 10 13.80 -2.29 -28.02
N ILE A 11 12.88 -1.58 -28.68
CA ILE A 11 11.44 -1.74 -28.44
C ILE A 11 10.97 -3.14 -28.90
N ASN A 12 11.44 -3.64 -30.04
CA ASN A 12 11.11 -4.99 -30.52
C ASN A 12 11.74 -6.10 -29.66
N LEU A 13 12.92 -5.87 -29.08
CA LEU A 13 13.56 -6.78 -28.14
C LEU A 13 12.73 -6.90 -26.85
N ILE A 14 12.21 -5.78 -26.33
CA ILE A 14 11.31 -5.76 -25.16
C ILE A 14 9.97 -6.43 -25.48
N ALA A 15 9.44 -6.24 -26.69
CA ALA A 15 8.19 -6.89 -27.11
C ALA A 15 8.34 -8.41 -27.31
N LYS A 16 9.51 -8.91 -27.73
CA LYS A 16 9.79 -10.35 -27.90
C LYS A 16 9.98 -11.12 -26.58
N ILE A 17 10.31 -10.42 -25.50
CA ILE A 17 10.44 -11.01 -24.15
C ILE A 17 9.09 -11.03 -23.41
N LYS A 18 8.02 -10.49 -24.01
CA LYS A 18 6.67 -10.52 -23.45
C LYS A 18 6.04 -11.91 -23.64
N ILE A 19 6.47 -12.82 -22.78
CA ILE A 19 5.93 -14.16 -22.56
C ILE A 19 4.39 -14.08 -22.54
N PRO A 20 3.67 -14.95 -23.28
CA PRO A 20 2.22 -15.04 -23.15
C PRO A 20 1.92 -15.44 -21.71
N PHE A 21 1.29 -14.53 -20.97
CA PHE A 21 0.74 -14.80 -19.65
C PHE A 21 -0.34 -15.86 -19.82
N VAL A 22 0.07 -17.12 -19.75
CA VAL A 22 -0.81 -18.29 -19.78
C VAL A 22 -1.81 -18.08 -18.66
N SER A 23 -3.07 -17.95 -19.08
CA SER A 23 -4.24 -17.95 -18.22
C SER A 23 -4.29 -19.28 -17.47
N ILE A 24 -3.76 -19.28 -16.24
CA ILE A 24 -3.93 -20.39 -15.30
C ILE A 24 -5.36 -20.26 -14.75
N ASN A 25 -6.32 -20.71 -15.56
CA ASN A 25 -7.61 -21.21 -15.07
C ASN A 25 -7.35 -22.49 -14.27
N GLN A 26 -6.86 -22.33 -13.04
CA GLN A 26 -7.03 -23.37 -12.02
C GLN A 26 -8.15 -22.91 -11.09
N GLN A 27 -9.36 -23.37 -11.41
CA GLN A 27 -10.45 -23.48 -10.45
C GLN A 27 -9.98 -24.30 -9.25
N MET A 28 -9.69 -23.66 -8.12
CA MET A 28 -9.69 -24.36 -6.85
C MET A 28 -11.13 -24.52 -6.39
N ALA A 29 -11.71 -25.67 -6.68
CA ALA A 29 -12.89 -26.15 -5.98
C ALA A 29 -12.55 -26.27 -4.48
N ARG A 30 -13.02 -25.32 -3.68
CA ARG A 30 -13.05 -25.45 -2.23
C ARG A 30 -14.48 -25.26 -1.73
N THR A 31 -15.19 -26.37 -1.64
CA THR A 31 -16.36 -26.49 -0.78
C THR A 31 -15.91 -26.40 0.68
N LYS A 32 -16.57 -25.52 1.44
CA LYS A 32 -17.10 -25.74 2.79
C LYS A 32 -17.73 -24.44 3.28
N GLN A 33 -19.05 -24.35 3.15
CA GLN A 33 -19.84 -23.38 3.90
C GLN A 33 -19.82 -23.81 5.37
N THR A 34 -18.92 -23.21 6.15
CA THR A 34 -19.01 -23.34 7.60
C THR A 34 -20.09 -22.39 8.08
N ALA A 35 -21.07 -22.89 8.83
CA ALA A 35 -22.07 -22.07 9.49
C ALA A 35 -21.38 -20.98 10.31
N ARG A 36 -21.57 -19.72 9.90
CA ARG A 36 -21.12 -18.56 10.67
C ARG A 36 -22.16 -18.37 11.76
N LYS A 37 -21.77 -18.53 13.03
CA LYS A 37 -22.65 -18.18 14.17
C LYS A 37 -23.08 -16.72 14.02
N SER A 38 -24.38 -16.50 13.81
CA SER A 38 -24.99 -15.19 13.72
C SER A 38 -25.38 -14.69 15.11
N THR A 39 -24.43 -14.13 15.85
CA THR A 39 -24.71 -13.17 16.94
C THR A 39 -23.49 -12.28 17.13
N GLY A 40 -23.43 -11.22 16.34
CA GLY A 40 -22.40 -10.19 16.39
C GLY A 40 -23.02 -8.82 16.23
N GLY A 41 -23.93 -8.46 17.14
CA GLY A 41 -24.51 -7.12 17.22
C GLY A 41 -24.86 -6.83 18.66
N LYS A 42 -24.07 -5.99 19.33
CA LYS A 42 -24.38 -5.50 20.67
C LYS A 42 -25.72 -4.76 20.58
N ALA A 43 -26.66 -5.10 21.46
CA ALA A 43 -28.01 -4.52 21.45
C ALA A 43 -27.97 -2.98 21.44
N PRO A 44 -28.91 -2.29 20.78
CA PRO A 44 -28.97 -0.83 20.78
C PRO A 44 -29.26 -0.34 22.21
N ARG A 45 -28.20 0.09 22.90
CA ARG A 45 -28.31 0.61 24.27
C ARG A 45 -28.74 2.08 24.18
N LYS A 46 -29.86 2.42 24.86
CA LYS A 46 -30.33 3.80 25.09
C LYS A 46 -29.14 4.71 25.44
N GLN A 47 -29.06 5.86 24.77
CA GLN A 47 -28.01 6.86 25.03
C GLN A 47 -28.17 7.42 26.45
N LEU A 48 -27.22 7.06 27.30
CA LEU A 48 -26.84 7.86 28.46
C LEU A 48 -25.39 8.24 28.21
N ALA A 49 -25.12 9.55 28.22
CA ALA A 49 -23.82 10.14 27.94
C ALA A 49 -22.76 9.52 28.85
N THR A 50 -21.92 8.65 28.28
CA THR A 50 -20.78 8.07 28.97
C THR A 50 -19.53 8.70 28.39
N LYS A 51 -18.92 9.55 29.20
CA LYS A 51 -17.58 10.14 29.05
C LYS A 51 -16.63 9.11 28.44
N ALA A 52 -16.07 9.40 27.27
CA ALA A 52 -15.15 8.52 26.58
C ALA A 52 -13.87 8.34 27.40
N ALA A 53 -13.82 7.28 28.22
CA ALA A 53 -12.58 6.76 28.75
C ALA A 53 -11.75 6.28 27.54
N ARG A 54 -10.77 7.10 27.14
CA ARG A 54 -9.75 6.69 26.16
C ARG A 54 -9.12 5.40 26.70
N LYS A 55 -8.98 4.39 25.83
CA LYS A 55 -8.33 3.12 26.15
C LYS A 55 -6.90 3.38 26.64
N SER A 56 -6.72 3.56 27.94
CA SER A 56 -5.43 3.47 28.62
C SER A 56 -5.31 2.06 29.20
N ALA A 57 -4.21 1.41 28.83
CA ALA A 57 -3.76 0.07 29.18
C ALA A 57 -4.54 -1.11 28.55
N PRO A 58 -3.86 -2.01 27.81
CA PRO A 58 -4.41 -3.33 27.51
C PRO A 58 -4.50 -4.13 28.81
N ALA A 59 -5.71 -4.57 29.16
CA ALA A 59 -5.94 -5.53 30.23
C ALA A 59 -5.17 -6.82 29.92
N THR A 60 -4.19 -7.14 30.77
CA THR A 60 -3.56 -8.45 30.98
C THR A 60 -3.73 -9.48 29.85
N GLY A 61 -3.12 -9.18 28.72
CA GLY A 61 -3.02 -10.06 27.56
C GLY A 61 -1.97 -9.46 26.63
N GLY A 62 -0.92 -10.24 26.33
CA GLY A 62 0.28 -9.76 25.64
C GLY A 62 -0.04 -8.82 24.47
N VAL A 63 0.48 -7.59 24.54
CA VAL A 63 0.27 -6.58 23.50
C VAL A 63 0.74 -7.14 22.16
N LYS A 64 -0.17 -7.24 21.18
CA LYS A 64 0.21 -7.62 19.81
C LYS A 64 1.35 -6.71 19.37
N LYS A 65 2.48 -7.32 18.99
CA LYS A 65 3.64 -6.57 18.50
C LYS A 65 3.20 -5.54 17.44
N PRO A 66 3.67 -4.30 17.50
CA PRO A 66 3.38 -3.31 16.47
C PRO A 66 3.71 -3.87 15.09
N HIS A 67 2.80 -3.68 14.13
CA HIS A 67 3.01 -4.14 12.77
C HIS A 67 4.15 -3.33 12.14
N ARG A 68 5.22 -4.02 11.73
CA ARG A 68 6.33 -3.43 10.98
C ARG A 68 6.26 -3.91 9.54
N PHE A 69 6.32 -2.96 8.60
CA PHE A 69 6.39 -3.28 7.17
C PHE A 69 7.73 -3.95 6.83
N ARG A 70 7.73 -4.78 5.79
CA ARG A 70 8.94 -5.39 5.25
C ARG A 70 9.84 -4.29 4.66
N PRO A 71 11.18 -4.48 4.68
CA PRO A 71 12.07 -3.57 3.97
C PRO A 71 11.63 -3.45 2.51
N GLY A 72 11.72 -2.24 1.95
CA GLY A 72 11.27 -1.93 0.60
C GLY A 72 9.78 -1.60 0.45
N THR A 73 8.88 -2.05 1.35
CA THR A 73 7.44 -1.74 1.22
C THR A 73 7.16 -0.23 1.33
N VAL A 74 7.79 0.44 2.28
CA VAL A 74 7.61 1.89 2.49
C VAL A 74 8.29 2.68 1.36
N ALA A 75 9.49 2.27 0.94
CA ALA A 75 10.22 2.90 -0.15
C ALA A 75 9.44 2.85 -1.48
N LEU A 76 8.87 1.71 -1.85
CA LEU A 76 8.05 1.60 -3.07
C LEU A 76 6.79 2.47 -3.02
N ARG A 77 6.20 2.64 -1.83
CA ARG A 77 5.05 3.55 -1.63
C ARG A 77 5.47 5.01 -1.81
N GLU A 78 6.62 5.40 -1.28
CA GLU A 78 7.17 6.76 -1.42
C GLU A 78 7.55 7.09 -2.86
N ILE A 79 8.23 6.18 -3.57
CA ILE A 79 8.55 6.33 -5.00
C ILE A 79 7.28 6.58 -5.82
N ARG A 80 6.23 5.75 -5.60
CA ARG A 80 4.94 5.94 -6.29
C ARG A 80 4.27 7.25 -5.94
N LYS A 81 4.38 7.71 -4.68
CA LYS A 81 3.83 9.00 -4.24
C LYS A 81 4.49 10.16 -5.00
N TYR A 82 5.82 10.22 -5.00
CA TYR A 82 6.57 11.33 -5.61
C TYR A 82 6.61 11.31 -7.12
N GLN A 83 6.39 10.15 -7.76
CA GLN A 83 6.20 10.10 -9.21
C GLN A 83 4.80 10.53 -9.64
N LYS A 84 3.82 10.53 -8.73
CA LYS A 84 2.44 10.95 -9.01
C LYS A 84 2.24 12.45 -8.81
N SER A 85 2.93 13.06 -7.85
CA SER A 85 2.86 14.49 -7.57
C SER A 85 4.12 15.23 -8.04
N THR A 86 4.07 16.55 -8.06
CA THR A 86 5.20 17.43 -8.40
C THR A 86 5.54 18.38 -7.24
N GLU A 87 5.30 17.94 -6.00
CA GLU A 87 5.63 18.74 -4.82
C GLU A 87 7.16 18.87 -4.64
N LEU A 88 7.61 20.02 -4.14
CA LEU A 88 9.02 20.25 -3.88
C LEU A 88 9.51 19.28 -2.80
N LEU A 89 10.60 18.56 -3.09
CA LEU A 89 11.19 17.60 -2.17
C LEU A 89 11.97 18.29 -1.03
N ILE A 90 12.37 19.55 -1.24
CA ILE A 90 13.13 20.36 -0.29
C ILE A 90 12.27 21.55 0.15
N ARG A 91 12.34 21.90 1.43
CA ARG A 91 11.61 23.05 1.99
C ARG A 91 12.08 24.36 1.36
N LYS A 92 11.15 25.27 1.09
CA LYS A 92 11.43 26.55 0.41
C LYS A 92 12.39 27.46 1.19
N LEU A 93 12.17 27.72 2.47
CA LEU A 93 12.94 28.71 3.25
C LEU A 93 14.44 28.38 3.39
N PRO A 94 14.85 27.14 3.71
CA PRO A 94 16.28 26.78 3.72
C PRO A 94 16.93 26.93 2.34
N PHE A 95 16.26 26.47 1.27
CA PHE A 95 16.79 26.59 -0.10
C PHE A 95 16.91 28.05 -0.55
N GLN A 96 15.95 28.88 -0.17
CA GLN A 96 15.96 30.31 -0.45
C GLN A 96 17.13 31.05 0.24
N ARG A 97 17.57 30.60 1.43
CA ARG A 97 18.76 31.17 2.08
C ARG A 97 20.02 30.83 1.30
N LEU A 98 20.19 29.56 0.91
CA LEU A 98 21.35 29.09 0.13
C LEU A 98 21.50 29.78 -1.24
N VAL A 99 20.41 30.19 -1.89
CA VAL A 99 20.47 30.90 -3.18
C VAL A 99 20.92 32.37 -3.03
N ARG A 100 20.79 32.92 -1.82
CA ARG A 100 21.16 34.31 -1.51
C ARG A 100 22.54 34.44 -0.86
N GLU A 101 23.14 33.32 -0.48
CA GLU A 101 24.58 33.24 -0.16
C GLU A 101 25.39 33.49 -1.44
#